data_AF-A0A3P8HP96-F1
#
_entry.id   AF-A0A3P8HP96-F1
#
_cell.length_a   1.000
_cell.length_b   1.000
_cell.length_c   1.000
_cell.angle_alpha   90.00
_cell.angle_beta   90.00
_cell.angle_gamma   90.00
#
_symmetry.space_group_name_H-M   'P 1'
#
loop_
_entity.id
_entity.type
_entity.pdbx_description
1 polymer ?
#
loop_
_entity_poly.entity_id
_entity_poly.type
_entity_poly.pdbx_seq_one_letter_code
_entity_poly.pdbx_strand_id
1 'polypeptide(L)' 'MVTSAGGVEEDFIKCMAPSYIGDFERWSGAHLRGLGVNRIGNLLVPNDNYVAFEQWLLPLLDMMYKEQEEQVRTSVAL' A
#
# COMPACT_ATOMS: atom_id res chain seq x y z
N MET A 1 -6.09 -16.38 9.27
CA MET A 1 -4.82 -15.62 9.34
C MET A 1 -5.11 -14.31 10.06
N VAL A 2 -4.22 -13.83 10.93
CA VAL A 2 -4.35 -12.53 11.61
C VAL A 2 -3.02 -11.80 11.43
N THR A 3 -3.07 -10.57 10.93
CA THR A 3 -1.90 -9.69 10.71
C THR A 3 -2.35 -8.22 10.73
N SER A 4 -1.41 -7.28 10.76
CA SER A 4 -1.71 -5.84 10.67
C SER A 4 -1.96 -5.41 9.22
N ALA A 5 -2.45 -4.18 9.01
CA ALA A 5 -2.60 -3.61 7.67
C ALA A 5 -1.28 -3.66 6.87
N GLY A 6 -0.17 -3.26 7.49
CA GLY A 6 1.18 -3.33 6.91
C GLY A 6 1.56 -4.73 6.42
N GLY A 7 1.14 -5.78 7.12
CA GLY A 7 1.41 -7.16 6.70
C GLY A 7 0.62 -7.60 5.46
N VAL A 8 -0.51 -6.96 5.16
CA VAL A 8 -1.31 -7.22 3.95
C VAL A 8 -0.85 -6.31 2.81
N GLU A 9 -0.77 -5.00 3.03
CA GLU A 9 -0.46 -4.04 1.96
C GLU A 9 0.96 -4.22 1.40
N GLU A 10 1.95 -4.50 2.25
CA GLU A 10 3.35 -4.71 1.80
C GLU A 10 3.52 -6.02 1.00
N ASP A 11 2.63 -7.00 1.17
CA ASP A 11 2.64 -8.21 0.35
C ASP A 11 2.19 -7.90 -1.09
N PHE A 12 1.09 -7.15 -1.24
CA PHE A 12 0.64 -6.68 -2.55
C PHE A 12 1.64 -5.72 -3.21
N ILE A 13 2.20 -4.78 -2.45
CA ILE A 13 3.19 -3.82 -2.95
C ILE A 13 4.43 -4.54 -3.54
N LYS A 14 4.90 -5.62 -2.91
CA LYS A 14 6.03 -6.41 -3.39
C LYS A 14 5.79 -7.08 -4.75
N CYS A 15 4.54 -7.36 -5.10
CA CYS A 15 4.18 -7.87 -6.42
C CYS A 15 4.24 -6.79 -7.52
N MET A 16 4.25 -5.50 -7.14
CA MET A 16 4.25 -4.37 -8.06
C MET A 16 5.66 -3.80 -8.24
N ALA A 17 6.43 -3.69 -7.15
CA ALA A 17 7.77 -3.15 -7.16
C ALA A 17 8.61 -3.72 -6.00
N PRO A 18 9.93 -3.88 -6.17
CA PRO A 18 10.79 -4.46 -5.14
C PRO A 18 11.02 -3.50 -3.96
N SER A 19 11.35 -4.07 -2.81
CA SER A 19 12.04 -3.39 -1.72
C SER A 19 13.54 -3.71 -1.77
N TYR A 20 14.38 -2.83 -1.23
CA TYR A 20 15.83 -2.98 -1.29
C TYR A 20 16.45 -3.15 0.10
N ILE A 21 17.55 -3.89 0.17
CA ILE A 21 18.37 -3.95 1.39
C ILE A 21 19.14 -2.63 1.52
N GLY A 22 19.04 -2.03 2.69
CA GLY A 22 19.74 -0.83 3.11
C GLY A 22 20.42 -1.02 4.47
N ASP A 23 20.39 0.02 5.28
CA ASP A 23 21.12 0.13 6.53
C ASP A 23 20.32 0.94 7.57
N PHE A 24 20.57 0.71 8.86
CA PHE A 24 19.85 1.39 9.94
C PHE A 24 20.25 2.86 10.14
N GLU A 25 21.53 3.19 9.91
CA GLU A 25 22.16 4.44 10.36
C GLU A 25 22.84 5.21 9.23
N ARG A 26 23.19 4.56 8.12
CA ARG A 26 23.92 5.17 6.99
C ARG A 26 23.31 6.47 6.47
N TRP A 27 21.97 6.59 6.53
CA TRP A 27 21.26 7.79 6.10
C TRP A 27 20.31 8.31 7.17
N SER A 28 20.32 9.63 7.36
CA SER A 28 19.34 10.28 8.23
C SER A 28 17.93 10.20 7.62
N GLY A 29 16.91 10.22 8.49
CA GLY A 29 15.52 10.26 8.03
C GLY A 29 15.21 11.47 7.14
N ALA A 30 15.83 12.63 7.41
CA ALA A 30 15.69 13.82 6.58
C ALA A 30 16.27 13.62 5.17
N HIS A 31 17.43 12.97 5.06
CA HIS A 31 18.02 12.64 3.76
C HIS A 31 17.11 11.70 2.96
N LEU A 32 16.64 10.61 3.58
CA LEU A 32 15.75 9.64 2.92
C LEU A 32 14.41 10.27 2.52
N ARG A 33 13.85 11.14 3.37
CA ARG A 33 12.61 11.87 3.05
C ARG A 33 12.79 12.81 1.87
N GLY A 34 13.94 13.47 1.75
CA GLY A 34 14.27 14.32 0.59
C GLY A 34 14.36 13.53 -0.73
N LEU A 35 14.65 12.23 -0.66
CA LEU A 35 14.68 11.31 -1.79
C LEU A 35 13.36 10.58 -2.03
N GLY A 36 12.34 10.78 -1.19
CA GLY A 36 11.11 9.99 -1.26
C GLY A 36 11.33 8.49 -1.00
N VAL A 37 12.19 8.14 -0.05
CA VAL A 37 12.44 6.74 0.34
C VAL A 37 11.99 6.53 1.79
N ASN A 38 11.15 5.51 2.00
CA ASN A 38 10.71 5.08 3.31
C ASN A 38 11.64 3.97 3.83
N ARG A 39 11.94 3.97 5.14
CA ARG A 39 12.83 2.98 5.78
C ARG A 39 12.05 2.11 6.77
N ILE A 40 12.18 0.79 6.62
CA ILE A 40 11.57 -0.22 7.50
C ILE A 40 12.71 -1.10 8.04
N GLY A 41 13.21 -0.79 9.24
CA GLY A 41 14.42 -1.42 9.75
C GLY A 41 15.63 -1.10 8.88
N ASN A 42 16.20 -2.13 8.24
CA ASN A 42 17.25 -2.02 7.22
C ASN A 42 16.73 -2.18 5.80
N LEU A 43 15.43 -2.13 5.55
CA LEU A 43 14.86 -2.13 4.20
C LEU A 43 14.55 -0.70 3.75
N LEU A 44 14.69 -0.46 2.45
CA LEU A 44 14.34 0.78 1.78
C LEU A 44 13.21 0.52 0.79
N VAL A 45 12.17 1.34 0.87
CA VAL A 45 10.96 1.27 0.02
C VAL A 45 10.79 2.62 -0.67
N PRO A 46 11.04 2.73 -1.98
CA PRO A 46 10.75 3.95 -2.73
C PRO A 46 9.28 4.34 -2.64
N ASN A 47 8.97 5.63 -2.54
CA ASN A 47 7.60 6.10 -2.41
C ASN A 47 6.74 5.78 -3.65
N ASP A 48 7.38 5.63 -4.81
CA ASP A 48 6.75 5.19 -6.07
C ASP A 48 6.06 3.82 -5.94
N ASN A 49 6.53 2.95 -5.03
CA ASN A 49 5.86 1.69 -4.73
C ASN A 49 4.43 1.92 -4.19
N TYR A 50 4.24 2.94 -3.34
CA TYR A 50 2.92 3.29 -2.80
C TYR A 50 2.05 3.98 -3.86
N VAL A 51 2.65 4.72 -4.80
CA VAL A 51 1.93 5.29 -5.95
C VAL A 51 1.41 4.18 -6.87
N ALA A 52 2.23 3.16 -7.15
CA ALA A 52 1.81 2.00 -7.92
C ALA A 52 0.68 1.24 -7.22
N PHE A 53 0.77 1.11 -5.89
CA PHE A 53 -0.29 0.51 -5.08
C PHE A 53 -1.59 1.29 -5.11
N GLU A 54 -1.55 2.61 -4.99
CA GLU A 54 -2.74 3.47 -5.11
C GLU A 54 -3.41 3.33 -6.48
N GLN A 55 -2.62 3.34 -7.56
CA GLN A 55 -3.14 3.14 -8.92
C GLN A 55 -3.84 1.78 -9.11
N TRP A 56 -3.33 0.73 -8.45
CA TRP A 56 -3.96 -0.58 -8.46
C TRP A 56 -5.18 -0.67 -7.55
N LEU A 57 -5.13 -0.04 -6.36
CA LEU A 57 -6.16 -0.16 -5.33
C LEU A 57 -7.41 0.67 -5.64
N LEU A 58 -7.26 1.90 -6.13
CA LEU A 58 -8.39 2.82 -6.34
C LEU A 58 -9.51 2.22 -7.23
N PRO A 59 -9.22 1.61 -8.39
CA PRO A 59 -10.27 0.97 -9.20
C PRO A 59 -10.98 -0.18 -8.49
N LEU A 60 -10.28 -0.92 -7.61
CA LEU A 60 -10.89 -1.98 -6.81
C LEU A 60 -11.87 -1.40 -5.78
N LEU A 61 -11.49 -0.31 -5.12
CA LEU A 61 -12.36 0.38 -4.16
C LEU A 61 -13.61 0.95 -4.84
N ASP A 62 -13.49 1.48 -6.06
CA ASP A 62 -14.65 1.94 -6.85
C ASP A 62 -15.62 0.79 -7.18
N MET A 63 -15.10 -0.40 -7.50
CA MET A 63 -15.94 -1.58 -7.74
C MET A 63 -16.62 -2.05 -6.45
N MET A 64 -15.88 -2.14 -5.34
CA MET A 64 -16.42 -2.52 -4.04
C MET A 64 -17.52 -1.56 -3.57
N TYR A 65 -17.36 -0.26 -3.82
CA TYR A 65 -18.39 0.73 -3.49
C TYR A 65 -19.67 0.50 -4.30
N LYS A 66 -19.57 0.25 -5.61
CA LYS A 66 -20.73 -0.07 -6.46
C LYS A 66 -21.44 -1.34 -6.00
N GLU A 67 -20.70 -2.40 -5.71
CA GLU A 67 -21.25 -3.65 -5.20
C GLU A 67 -22.01 -3.46 -3.89
N GLN A 68 -21.47 -2.62 -2.99
CA GLN A 68 -22.14 -2.28 -1.74
C GLN A 68 -23.47 -1.54 -1.98
N GLU A 69 -23.49 -0.51 -2.84
CA GLU A 69 -24.70 0.25 -3.17
C GLU A 69 -25.77 -0.62 -3.85
N GLU A 70 -25.36 -1.54 -4.73
CA GLU A 70 -26.26 -2.48 -5.40
C GLU A 70 -26.89 -3.48 -4.41
N GLN A 71 -26.11 -3.99 -3.46
CA GLN A 71 -26.62 -4.87 -2.40
C GLN A 71 -27.61 -4.14 -1.50
N VAL A 72 -27.29 -2.92 -1.04
CA VAL A 72 -28.19 -2.10 -0.23
C VAL A 72 -29.50 -1.83 -0.96
N ARG A 73 -29.44 -1.44 -2.23
CA ARG A 73 -30.64 -1.21 -3.05
C ARG A 73 -31.50 -2.47 -3.17
N THR A 74 -30.87 -3.64 -3.32
CA THR A 74 -31.57 -4.93 -3.41
C THR A 74 -32.23 -5.31 -2.08
N SER A 75 -31.57 -5.07 -0.95
CA SER A 75 -32.13 -5.36 0.38
C SER A 75 -33.30 -4.45 0.79
N VAL A 76 -33.38 -3.23 0.25
CA VAL A 76 -34.48 -2.26 0.54
C VAL A 76 -35.67 -2.43 -0.41
N ALA A 77 -35.48 -3.11 -1.56
CA ALA A 77 -36.53 -3.39 -2.53
C ALA A 77 -37.34 -4.67 -2.24
N LEU A 78 -37.00 -5.40 -1.17
CA LEU A 78 -37.74 -6.53 -0.60
C LEU A 78 -38.54 -6.08 0.63
#